data_AF-A0A836V838-F1
#
_entry.id   AF-A0A836V838-F1
#
_cell.length_a   1.000
_cell.length_b   1.000
_cell.length_c   1.000
_cell.angle_alpha   90.00
_cell.angle_beta   90.00
_cell.angle_gamma   90.00
#
_symmetry.space_group_name_H-M   'P 1'
#
loop_
_entity.id
_entity.type
_entity.pdbx_description
1 polymer ?
#
loop_
_entity_poly.entity_id
_entity_poly.type
_entity_poly.pdbx_seq_one_letter_code
_entity_poly.pdbx_strand_id
1 'polypeptide(L)'
;MFRQVVTAIAVFSVLQFAAQPSEAKARRYTITQRHQILGAKINRMERAGELTLREARDLRDDNQDVWKKVSRMKSRNGGKLSYENIAEVERDLNKISNKIHKKALAKRVED
;
A
#
# COMPACT_ATOMS: atom_id res chain seq x y z
N MET A 1 -69.44 9.34 22.79
CA MET A 1 -68.50 10.05 23.68
C MET A 1 -67.14 9.38 23.54
N PHE A 2 -66.29 9.95 22.68
CA PHE A 2 -64.98 9.40 22.33
C PHE A 2 -63.95 9.76 23.39
N ARG A 3 -63.28 8.72 23.87
CA ARG A 3 -62.17 8.74 24.82
C ARG A 3 -60.88 8.49 24.03
N GLN A 4 -59.83 9.20 24.44
CA GLN A 4 -58.42 8.85 24.33
C GLN A 4 -57.63 9.25 23.07
N VAL A 5 -56.86 10.32 23.26
CA VAL A 5 -55.38 10.37 23.14
C VAL A 5 -54.79 9.55 21.98
N VAL A 6 -54.39 10.24 20.91
CA VAL A 6 -53.35 9.75 19.99
C VAL A 6 -52.32 10.86 19.82
N THR A 7 -51.46 10.98 20.84
CA THR A 7 -50.23 11.78 20.79
C THR A 7 -49.06 10.81 20.79
N ALA A 8 -48.77 10.20 19.65
CA ALA A 8 -47.57 9.39 19.38
C ALA A 8 -47.68 9.05 17.88
N ILE A 9 -46.69 9.14 16.98
CA ILE A 9 -45.25 8.98 17.06
C ILE A 9 -44.73 9.70 15.80
N ALA A 10 -44.05 10.83 15.96
CA ALA A 10 -43.37 11.52 14.86
C ALA A 10 -41.88 11.65 15.16
N VAL A 11 -41.23 10.57 15.60
CA VAL A 11 -39.77 10.55 15.78
C VAL A 11 -39.25 9.14 15.51
N PHE A 12 -39.21 8.72 14.24
CA PHE A 12 -38.47 7.50 13.87
C PHE A 12 -37.93 7.56 12.43
N SER A 13 -37.23 8.64 12.08
CA SER A 13 -36.63 8.75 10.73
C SER A 13 -35.17 9.20 10.71
N VAL A 14 -34.42 9.15 11.81
CA VAL A 14 -33.03 9.69 11.85
C VAL A 14 -31.93 8.62 11.95
N LEU A 15 -32.23 7.32 11.92
CA LEU A 15 -31.21 6.29 12.19
C LEU A 15 -30.69 5.48 10.98
N GLN A 16 -31.09 5.76 9.74
CA GLN A 16 -30.67 4.95 8.59
C GLN A 16 -29.42 5.42 7.83
N PHE A 17 -28.71 6.47 8.29
CA PHE A 17 -27.50 6.96 7.58
C PHE A 17 -26.17 6.33 8.07
N ALA A 18 -26.18 5.33 8.95
CA ALA A 18 -24.95 4.86 9.64
C ALA A 18 -24.36 3.54 9.11
N ALA A 19 -24.74 3.05 7.93
CA ALA A 19 -24.21 1.77 7.44
C ALA A 19 -24.07 1.73 5.90
N GLN A 20 -23.35 2.70 5.32
CA GLN A 20 -22.75 2.43 4.01
C GLN A 20 -21.45 1.66 4.25
N PRO A 21 -21.32 0.40 3.79
CA PRO A 21 -20.02 -0.25 3.77
C PRO A 21 -19.12 0.60 2.89
N SER A 22 -18.09 1.20 3.48
CA SER A 22 -17.04 1.83 2.67
C SER A 22 -16.36 0.69 1.93
N GLU A 23 -16.71 0.51 0.66
CA GLU A 23 -15.90 -0.31 -0.23
C GLU A 23 -14.50 0.28 -0.23
N ALA A 24 -13.60 -0.34 0.54
CA ALA A 24 -12.22 0.05 0.61
C ALA A 24 -11.61 -0.18 -0.78
N LYS A 25 -11.71 0.83 -1.65
CA LYS A 25 -11.06 0.80 -2.96
C LYS A 25 -9.56 0.73 -2.71
N ALA A 26 -8.98 -0.42 -3.05
CA ALA A 26 -7.54 -0.62 -2.95
C ALA A 26 -6.84 0.49 -3.76
N ARG A 27 -6.03 1.30 -3.08
CA ARG A 27 -5.26 2.36 -3.75
C ARG A 27 -4.31 1.71 -4.74
N ARG A 28 -4.53 1.95 -6.04
CA ARG A 28 -3.63 1.46 -7.09
C ARG A 28 -2.51 2.46 -7.28
N TYR A 29 -1.31 2.08 -6.84
CA TYR A 29 -0.11 2.87 -7.02
C TYR A 29 0.51 2.62 -8.40
N THR A 30 1.09 3.66 -9.01
CA THR A 30 1.95 3.49 -10.20
C THR A 30 3.28 2.88 -9.81
N ILE A 31 4.01 2.28 -10.76
CA ILE A 31 5.38 1.77 -10.57
C ILE A 31 6.29 2.81 -9.90
N THR A 32 6.24 4.07 -10.35
CA THR A 32 7.03 5.16 -9.77
C THR A 32 6.65 5.42 -8.31
N GLN A 33 5.35 5.51 -8.01
CA GLN A 33 4.88 5.70 -6.63
C GLN A 33 5.29 4.52 -5.75
N ARG A 34 5.16 3.28 -6.23
CA ARG A 34 5.58 2.09 -5.50
C ARG A 34 7.07 2.12 -5.16
N HIS A 35 7.93 2.46 -6.13
CA HIS A 35 9.36 2.62 -5.91
C HIS A 35 9.67 3.64 -4.79
N GLN A 36 9.02 4.82 -4.84
CA GLN A 36 9.19 5.86 -3.82
C GLN A 36 8.70 5.42 -2.44
N ILE A 37 7.52 4.77 -2.38
CA ILE A 37 6.94 4.27 -1.13
C ILE A 37 7.84 3.23 -0.48
N LEU A 38 8.38 2.29 -1.27
CA LEU A 38 9.31 1.29 -0.75
C LEU A 38 10.59 1.94 -0.22
N GLY A 39 11.17 2.89 -0.96
CA GLY A 39 12.34 3.66 -0.51
C GLY A 39 12.09 4.41 0.81
N ALA A 40 10.97 5.11 0.90
CA ALA A 40 10.56 5.81 2.12
C ALA A 40 10.34 4.86 3.30
N LYS A 41 9.71 3.70 3.04
CA LYS A 41 9.48 2.66 4.06
C LYS A 41 10.79 2.10 4.60
N ILE A 42 11.75 1.77 3.72
CA ILE A 42 13.08 1.28 4.12
C ILE A 42 13.78 2.31 5.00
N ASN A 43 13.81 3.58 4.60
CA ASN A 43 14.44 4.65 5.38
C ASN A 43 13.78 4.85 6.75
N ARG A 44 12.44 4.74 6.82
CA ARG A 44 11.72 4.83 8.08
C ARG A 44 12.11 3.68 9.01
N MET A 45 12.14 2.46 8.51
CA MET A 45 12.46 1.26 9.29
C MET A 45 13.91 1.26 9.78
N GLU A 46 14.85 1.73 8.96
CA GLU A 46 16.24 1.94 9.38
C GLU A 46 16.33 2.94 10.54
N ARG A 47 15.67 4.10 10.43
CA ARG A 47 15.64 5.10 11.51
C ARG A 47 14.98 4.61 12.78
N ALA A 48 13.97 3.74 12.66
CA ALA A 48 13.28 3.14 13.78
C ALA A 48 14.06 1.96 14.41
N GLY A 49 15.21 1.55 13.83
CA GLY A 49 15.94 0.37 14.28
C GLY A 49 15.25 -0.96 13.94
N GLU A 50 14.20 -0.93 13.12
CA GLU A 50 13.49 -2.12 12.61
C GLU A 50 14.29 -2.85 11.52
N LEU A 51 15.34 -2.20 10.97
CA LEU A 51 16.30 -2.77 10.04
C LEU A 51 17.72 -2.39 10.48
N THR A 52 18.65 -3.32 10.33
CA THR A 52 20.08 -2.99 10.42
C THR A 52 20.50 -2.13 9.22
N LEU A 53 21.60 -1.38 9.36
CA LEU A 53 22.19 -0.57 8.28
C LEU A 53 22.45 -1.39 7.00
N ARG A 54 22.89 -2.65 7.18
CA ARG A 54 23.18 -3.56 6.06
C ARG A 54 21.89 -3.96 5.35
N GLU A 55 20.87 -4.37 6.09
CA GLU A 55 19.59 -4.77 5.50
C GLU A 55 18.88 -3.61 4.80
N ALA A 56 18.93 -2.42 5.38
CA ALA A 56 18.40 -1.22 4.76
C ALA A 56 19.13 -0.89 3.45
N ARG A 57 20.47 -1.02 3.43
CA ARG A 57 21.28 -0.85 2.22
C ARG A 57 20.90 -1.87 1.15
N ASP A 58 20.87 -3.15 1.48
CA ASP A 58 20.54 -4.22 0.53
C ASP A 58 19.14 -4.01 -0.09
N LEU A 59 18.16 -3.60 0.71
CA LEU A 59 16.81 -3.30 0.22
C LEU A 59 16.75 -2.03 -0.64
N ARG A 60 17.56 -1.01 -0.33
CA ARG A 60 17.68 0.20 -1.15
C ARG A 60 18.30 -0.14 -2.51
N ASP A 61 19.33 -0.98 -2.53
CA ASP A 61 20.00 -1.43 -3.75
C ASP A 61 19.04 -2.25 -4.62
N ASP A 62 18.32 -3.22 -4.04
CA ASP A 62 17.26 -3.97 -4.72
C ASP A 62 16.22 -3.04 -5.38
N ASN A 63 15.73 -2.03 -4.64
CA ASN A 63 14.73 -1.09 -5.14
C ASN A 63 15.29 -0.19 -6.26
N GLN A 64 16.56 0.19 -6.16
CA GLN A 64 17.25 0.99 -7.17
C GLN A 64 17.53 0.18 -8.45
N ASP A 65 17.86 -1.09 -8.33
CA ASP A 65 18.11 -1.97 -9.48
C ASP A 65 16.82 -2.24 -10.28
N VAL A 66 15.68 -2.37 -9.60
CA VAL A 66 14.37 -2.38 -10.28
C VAL A 66 14.15 -1.06 -11.04
N TRP A 67 14.52 0.10 -10.48
CA TRP A 67 14.38 1.37 -11.17
C TRP A 67 15.31 1.51 -12.39
N LYS A 68 16.56 1.06 -12.28
CA LYS A 68 17.48 0.97 -13.43
C LYS A 68 16.91 0.07 -14.53
N LYS A 69 16.30 -1.06 -14.15
CA LYS A 69 15.61 -1.97 -15.07
C LYS A 69 14.43 -1.30 -15.77
N VAL A 70 13.58 -0.55 -15.05
CA VAL A 70 12.49 0.25 -15.62
C VAL A 70 13.02 1.24 -16.67
N SER A 71 14.10 1.96 -16.36
CA SER A 71 14.70 2.92 -17.29
C SER A 71 15.20 2.25 -18.57
N ARG A 72 15.89 1.10 -18.45
CA ARG A 72 16.33 0.29 -19.60
C ARG A 72 15.16 -0.28 -20.42
N MET A 73 14.10 -0.72 -19.77
CA MET A 73 12.90 -1.22 -20.48
C MET A 73 12.20 -0.10 -21.24
N LYS A 74 12.10 1.10 -20.65
CA LYS A 74 11.54 2.27 -21.31
C LYS A 74 12.40 2.70 -22.51
N SER A 75 13.72 2.75 -22.37
CA SER A 75 14.61 3.16 -23.47
C SER A 75 14.51 2.23 -24.67
N ARG A 76 14.32 0.93 -24.44
CA ARG A 76 14.12 -0.09 -25.50
C ARG A 76 12.73 -0.03 -26.16
N ASN A 77 11.76 0.65 -25.57
CA ASN A 77 10.35 0.61 -26.01
C ASN A 77 9.76 2.03 -26.13
N GLY A 78 10.48 2.93 -26.81
CA GLY A 78 9.99 4.27 -27.15
C GLY A 78 9.64 5.15 -25.94
N GLY A 79 10.32 4.95 -24.81
CA GLY A 79 10.09 5.69 -23.57
C GLY A 79 8.98 5.13 -22.68
N LYS A 80 8.32 4.03 -23.08
CA LYS A 80 7.17 3.44 -22.35
C LYS A 80 7.47 2.01 -21.92
N LEU A 81 6.80 1.54 -20.88
CA LEU A 81 6.82 0.11 -20.54
C LEU A 81 5.76 -0.62 -21.36
N SER A 82 6.11 -1.80 -21.90
CA SER A 82 5.13 -2.73 -22.46
C SER A 82 4.31 -3.38 -21.33
N TYR A 83 3.23 -4.06 -21.67
CA TYR A 83 2.40 -4.76 -20.69
C TYR A 83 3.20 -5.86 -19.95
N GLU A 84 4.02 -6.62 -20.67
CA GLU A 84 4.89 -7.65 -20.09
C GLU A 84 5.92 -7.04 -19.13
N ASN A 85 6.55 -5.93 -19.55
CA ASN A 85 7.51 -5.21 -18.71
C ASN A 85 6.86 -4.65 -17.44
N ILE A 86 5.62 -4.16 -17.51
CA ILE A 86 4.86 -3.72 -16.34
C ILE A 86 4.68 -4.90 -15.38
N ALA A 87 4.19 -6.04 -15.87
CA ALA A 87 3.96 -7.22 -15.04
C ALA A 87 5.25 -7.72 -14.36
N GLU A 88 6.37 -7.69 -15.08
CA GLU A 88 7.69 -8.05 -14.55
C GLU A 88 8.15 -7.10 -13.44
N VAL A 89 8.05 -5.79 -13.67
CA VAL A 89 8.43 -4.77 -12.67
C VAL A 89 7.55 -4.86 -11.44
N GLU A 90 6.23 -5.03 -11.61
CA GLU A 90 5.30 -5.20 -10.49
C GLU A 90 5.64 -6.44 -9.65
N ARG A 91 6.05 -7.54 -10.30
CA ARG A 91 6.52 -8.75 -9.60
C ARG A 91 7.78 -8.48 -8.78
N ASP A 92 8.73 -7.73 -9.33
CA ASP A 92 9.97 -7.41 -8.62
C ASP A 92 9.72 -6.46 -7.43
N LEU A 93 8.86 -5.45 -7.60
CA LEU A 93 8.42 -4.58 -6.50
C LEU A 93 7.68 -5.37 -5.41
N ASN A 94 6.89 -6.38 -5.78
CA ASN A 94 6.24 -7.29 -4.83
C ASN A 94 7.25 -8.11 -4.03
N LYS A 95 8.31 -8.62 -4.66
CA LYS A 95 9.38 -9.35 -3.94
C LYS A 95 10.03 -8.47 -2.88
N ILE A 96 10.35 -7.21 -3.20
CA ILE A 96 10.94 -6.26 -2.25
C ILE A 96 9.96 -5.97 -1.11
N SER A 97 8.70 -5.70 -1.43
CA SER A 97 7.65 -5.49 -0.42
C SER A 97 7.55 -6.67 0.54
N ASN A 98 7.57 -7.90 0.02
CA ASN A 98 7.51 -9.12 0.82
C ASN A 98 8.77 -9.30 1.69
N LYS A 99 9.96 -8.99 1.16
CA LYS A 99 11.20 -8.99 1.97
C LYS A 99 11.09 -8.02 3.15
N ILE A 100 10.62 -6.79 2.91
CA ILE A 100 10.39 -5.81 3.97
C ILE A 100 9.39 -6.32 5.01
N HIS A 101 8.27 -6.90 4.57
CA HIS A 101 7.27 -7.47 5.49
C HIS A 101 7.83 -8.61 6.33
N LYS A 102 8.62 -9.52 5.74
CA LYS A 102 9.26 -10.61 6.48
C LYS A 102 10.20 -10.09 7.55
N LYS A 103 11.03 -9.08 7.24
CA LYS A 103 11.93 -8.46 8.22
C LYS A 103 11.16 -7.77 9.36
N ALA A 104 10.10 -7.03 9.02
CA ALA A 104 9.23 -6.39 10.02
C ALA A 104 8.57 -7.41 10.95
N LEU A 105 8.16 -8.58 10.43
CA LEU A 105 7.58 -9.65 11.24
C LEU A 105 8.61 -10.34 12.12
N ALA A 106 9.80 -10.64 11.59
CA ALA A 106 10.88 -11.25 12.36
C ALA A 106 11.24 -10.39 13.58
N LYS A 107 11.37 -9.07 13.39
CA LYS A 107 11.68 -8.15 14.48
C LYS A 107 10.65 -8.16 15.62
N ARG A 108 9.35 -8.26 15.28
CA ARG A 108 8.26 -8.33 16.27
C ARG A 108 8.22 -9.62 17.10
N VAL A 109 8.85 -10.68 16.63
CA VAL A 109 8.94 -11.96 17.37
C VAL A 109 10.13 -11.96 18.31
N GLU A 110 11.14 -11.14 18.03
CA GLU A 110 12.36 -10.99 18.84
C GLU A 110 12.19 -10.00 20.00
N ASP A 111 11.18 -9.13 19.96
CA ASP A 111 10.82 -8.17 21.02
C ASP A 111 9.80 -8.78 22.00
#